data_AF-B8BDF0-F1
#
_entry.id   AF-B8BDF0-F1
#
_cell.length_a   1.000
_cell.length_b   1.000
_cell.length_c   1.000
_cell.angle_alpha   90.00
_cell.angle_beta   90.00
_cell.angle_gamma   90.00
#
_symmetry.space_group_name_H-M   'P 1'
#
loop_
_entity.id
_entity.type
_entity.pdbx_description
1 polymer ?
#
loop_
_entity_poly.entity_id
_entity_poly.type
_entity_poly.pdbx_seq_one_letter_code
_entity_poly.pdbx_strand_id
1 'polypeptide(L)'
;MESLLAASSSLPAAAFSPPSSLSSTSSSPHALRSAVAGAARAVRCSAAKDSILYALEHDEMFNSAEVIQWESGKSINSIAAAQGIRIRRRCRPRYPSEGSGADKAVPRNMLEQIIWDKEVEVSQRKAKKPLQKVIESSQHAPPARDFVGALTAAYSRNVAPALIAEVKKASPSRGVLREDFNPVEIAQSYEKNGAACLSILTDEKHFQGSFENLETVRNSGVKCPLLCKEFVIDIWQIYYARSKGADAILLIAAVLPDLDIKYMLRICKNLGMTALIEVHDERELDRVLKIDGVQLIGINNRSLETFKVDTSNTKTLLEKRGDLIRDKGILVVGESGLFTPDDVAYVQNAGVSAILVGESLVKQENPGQAIAGLYGKDLLH
;
A
#
# COMPACT_ATOMS: atom_id res chain seq x y z
N MET A 1 -40.44 -22.46 41.58
CA MET A 1 -40.14 -22.21 43.00
C MET A 1 -38.68 -21.77 43.05
N GLU A 2 -38.30 -20.56 43.45
CA GLU A 2 -38.97 -19.34 43.96
C GLU A 2 -38.12 -18.13 43.44
N SER A 3 -38.67 -16.98 43.04
CA SER A 3 -39.25 -15.89 43.86
C SER A 3 -38.18 -15.24 44.78
N LEU A 4 -37.94 -13.92 44.87
CA LEU A 4 -38.45 -12.71 44.19
C LEU A 4 -37.48 -11.51 44.46
N LEU A 5 -37.80 -10.34 43.89
CA LEU A 5 -37.55 -8.91 44.27
C LEU A 5 -36.88 -8.57 45.65
N ALA A 6 -36.30 -7.39 45.93
CA ALA A 6 -36.56 -6.03 45.42
C ALA A 6 -35.48 -4.98 45.80
N ALA A 7 -35.53 -3.80 45.13
CA ALA A 7 -35.38 -2.43 45.68
C ALA A 7 -34.04 -1.95 46.32
N SER A 8 -33.80 -0.64 46.55
CA SER A 8 -34.09 0.63 45.83
C SER A 8 -33.37 1.80 46.58
N SER A 9 -33.52 3.06 46.11
CA SER A 9 -33.09 4.33 46.77
C SER A 9 -31.57 4.63 46.75
N SER A 10 -31.08 5.88 46.71
CA SER A 10 -31.73 7.19 46.50
C SER A 10 -30.73 8.27 46.04
N LEU A 11 -31.18 9.25 45.26
CA LEU A 11 -30.51 10.55 45.08
C LEU A 11 -30.82 11.48 46.27
N PRO A 12 -30.06 12.57 46.44
CA PRO A 12 -30.74 13.86 46.39
C PRO A 12 -30.02 14.91 45.52
N ALA A 13 -30.79 15.87 45.04
CA ALA A 13 -30.32 17.09 44.36
C ALA A 13 -30.46 18.30 45.29
N ALA A 14 -29.66 19.35 45.07
CA ALA A 14 -29.92 20.69 45.56
C ALA A 14 -29.33 21.75 44.62
N ALA A 15 -30.06 22.85 44.43
CA ALA A 15 -29.67 24.03 43.67
C ALA A 15 -29.86 25.29 44.53
N PHE A 16 -29.55 26.46 43.94
CA PHE A 16 -29.93 27.85 44.29
C PHE A 16 -28.81 28.86 44.66
N SER A 17 -28.38 29.61 43.63
CA SER A 17 -28.66 31.06 43.49
C SER A 17 -27.91 32.13 44.35
N PRO A 18 -27.94 33.43 43.97
CA PRO A 18 -26.83 34.38 44.17
C PRO A 18 -27.15 35.54 45.17
N PRO A 19 -26.24 36.53 45.30
CA PRO A 19 -26.49 37.87 44.69
C PRO A 19 -25.17 38.45 44.06
N SER A 20 -25.03 39.68 43.56
CA SER A 20 -25.84 40.93 43.58
C SER A 20 -25.67 41.75 42.26
N SER A 21 -26.28 42.94 42.18
CA SER A 21 -26.05 43.99 41.15
C SER A 21 -25.78 45.36 41.80
N LEU A 22 -25.23 46.32 41.05
CA LEU A 22 -25.35 47.77 41.34
C LEU A 22 -25.22 48.64 40.07
N SER A 23 -26.08 49.67 39.99
CA SER A 23 -26.20 50.81 39.05
C SER A 23 -24.93 51.26 38.30
N SER A 24 -24.90 51.53 36.99
CA SER A 24 -25.74 52.40 36.13
C SER A 24 -25.50 53.92 36.26
N THR A 25 -24.88 54.53 35.25
CA THR A 25 -25.17 55.91 34.79
C THR A 25 -25.01 56.00 33.27
N SER A 26 -25.79 56.88 32.65
CA SER A 26 -25.94 57.02 31.20
C SER A 26 -25.26 58.27 30.65
N SER A 27 -24.72 58.20 29.44
CA SER A 27 -24.81 59.31 28.47
C SER A 27 -24.35 58.90 27.05
N SER A 28 -25.06 59.46 26.08
CA SER A 28 -24.82 59.50 24.63
C SER A 28 -25.50 60.80 24.18
N PRO A 29 -25.15 61.45 23.03
CA PRO A 29 -24.80 60.80 21.77
C PRO A 29 -23.72 61.53 20.92
N HIS A 30 -23.65 61.14 19.63
CA HIS A 30 -22.98 61.79 18.49
C HIS A 30 -21.50 61.53 18.21
N ALA A 31 -21.27 60.36 17.60
CA ALA A 31 -20.71 60.23 16.23
C ALA A 31 -19.67 61.25 15.75
N LEU A 32 -18.41 60.80 15.66
CA LEU A 32 -17.42 61.29 14.70
C LEU A 32 -16.78 60.09 13.98
N ARG A 33 -16.85 60.07 12.65
CA ARG A 33 -16.19 59.06 11.82
C ARG A 33 -14.68 59.28 11.84
N SER A 34 -13.93 58.24 12.16
CA SER A 34 -12.48 58.16 11.87
C SER A 34 -12.13 56.72 11.53
N ALA A 35 -11.47 56.51 10.39
CA ALA A 35 -11.09 55.19 9.92
C ALA A 35 -9.77 54.75 10.55
N VAL A 36 -9.69 53.51 11.03
CA VAL A 36 -8.42 52.86 11.39
C VAL A 36 -8.32 51.54 10.64
N ALA A 37 -7.52 51.53 9.58
CA ALA A 37 -7.15 50.31 8.88
C ALA A 37 -6.13 49.53 9.71
N GLY A 38 -6.59 48.56 10.49
CA GLY A 38 -5.73 47.61 11.19
C GLY A 38 -5.10 46.62 10.20
N ALA A 39 -3.85 46.87 9.80
CA ALA A 39 -3.13 45.99 8.88
C ALA A 39 -2.84 44.63 9.54
N ALA A 40 -3.61 43.60 9.16
CA ALA A 40 -3.30 42.22 9.48
C ALA A 40 -2.00 41.80 8.78
N ARG A 41 -0.88 41.88 9.51
CA ARG A 41 0.46 41.55 9.00
C ARG A 41 0.54 40.05 8.74
N ALA A 42 0.30 39.65 7.50
CA ALA A 42 0.36 38.26 7.07
C ALA A 42 1.72 37.65 7.43
N VAL A 43 1.72 36.67 8.33
CA VAL A 43 2.88 35.84 8.62
C VAL A 43 3.10 34.94 7.41
N ARG A 44 3.97 35.39 6.49
CA ARG A 44 4.51 34.53 5.45
C ARG A 44 5.43 33.50 6.12
N CYS A 45 4.88 32.34 6.47
CA CYS A 45 5.70 31.15 6.69
C CYS A 45 6.44 30.85 5.38
N SER A 46 7.73 31.15 5.33
CA SER A 46 8.59 30.65 4.27
C SER A 46 8.64 29.12 4.41
N ALA A 47 8.13 28.40 3.40
CA ALA A 47 8.44 26.98 3.29
C ALA A 47 9.97 26.86 3.21
N ALA A 48 10.56 26.14 4.17
CA ALA A 48 12.00 25.92 4.18
C ALA A 48 12.39 25.14 2.91
N LYS A 49 13.42 25.61 2.22
CA LYS A 49 13.89 25.00 0.95
C LYS A 49 14.35 23.55 1.11
N ASP A 50 14.59 23.11 2.34
CA ASP A 50 15.04 21.76 2.67
C ASP A 50 13.89 20.81 3.04
N SER A 51 12.63 21.26 2.97
CA SER A 51 11.47 20.39 3.17
C SER A 51 11.37 19.37 2.04
N ILE A 52 11.11 18.10 2.38
CA ILE A 52 10.76 17.06 1.38
C ILE A 52 9.61 17.55 0.50
N LEU A 53 8.62 18.27 1.05
CA LEU A 53 7.52 18.82 0.26
C LEU A 53 8.02 19.83 -0.81
N TYR A 54 8.97 20.70 -0.45
CA TYR A 54 9.58 21.66 -1.37
C TYR A 54 10.43 20.95 -2.44
N ALA A 55 11.22 19.95 -2.04
CA ALA A 55 12.03 19.14 -2.95
C ALA A 55 11.18 18.30 -3.93
N LEU A 56 9.99 17.86 -3.52
CA LEU A 56 9.02 17.20 -4.42
C LEU A 56 8.30 18.20 -5.33
N GLU A 57 7.99 19.41 -4.85
CA GLU A 57 7.38 20.47 -5.66
C GLU A 57 8.34 21.10 -6.70
N HIS A 58 9.65 21.04 -6.47
CA HIS A 58 10.69 21.60 -7.33
C HIS A 58 11.57 20.52 -8.01
N ASP A 59 11.11 19.27 -8.02
CA ASP A 59 11.84 18.15 -8.62
C ASP A 59 11.90 18.30 -10.16
N GLU A 60 13.08 18.17 -10.76
CA GLU A 60 13.23 18.14 -12.24
C GLU A 60 12.39 17.05 -12.89
N MET A 61 12.05 15.98 -12.16
CA MET A 61 11.14 14.95 -12.66
C MET A 61 9.72 15.50 -12.91
N PHE A 62 9.25 16.47 -12.11
CA PHE A 62 8.00 17.19 -12.35
C PHE A 62 8.10 18.23 -13.47
N ASN A 63 9.31 18.61 -13.89
CA ASN A 63 9.56 19.52 -15.02
C ASN A 63 10.08 18.77 -16.27
N SER A 64 10.00 17.44 -16.27
CA SER A 64 10.43 16.60 -17.39
C SER A 64 9.44 16.66 -18.57
N ALA A 65 9.90 16.29 -19.77
CA ALA A 65 9.07 16.25 -20.98
C ALA A 65 7.84 15.32 -20.86
N GLU A 66 7.79 14.43 -19.86
CA GLU A 66 6.63 13.59 -19.55
C GLU A 66 5.54 14.37 -18.80
N VAL A 67 5.87 15.39 -17.99
CA VAL A 67 4.88 16.28 -17.38
C VAL A 67 4.36 17.33 -18.37
N ILE A 68 5.14 17.70 -19.38
CA ILE A 68 4.63 18.51 -20.50
C ILE A 68 3.45 17.80 -21.21
N GLN A 69 3.35 16.46 -21.17
CA GLN A 69 2.15 15.75 -21.63
C GLN A 69 0.94 15.89 -20.68
N TRP A 70 1.14 16.07 -19.38
CA TRP A 70 0.06 16.40 -18.43
C TRP A 70 -0.41 17.84 -18.63
N GLU A 71 0.52 18.78 -18.85
CA GLU A 71 0.23 20.18 -19.18
C GLU A 71 -0.42 20.34 -20.57
N SER A 72 -0.27 19.35 -21.46
CA SER A 72 -0.99 19.30 -22.76
C SER A 72 -2.51 19.00 -22.65
N GLY A 73 -3.07 18.96 -21.44
CA GLY A 73 -4.51 18.77 -21.19
C GLY A 73 -5.00 17.32 -21.32
N LYS A 74 -4.10 16.35 -21.48
CA LYS A 74 -4.47 14.92 -21.55
C LYS A 74 -4.79 14.38 -20.16
N SER A 75 -5.93 13.70 -20.03
CA SER A 75 -6.30 13.04 -18.78
C SER A 75 -5.34 11.89 -18.42
N ILE A 76 -5.19 11.58 -17.12
CA ILE A 76 -4.39 10.43 -16.65
C ILE A 76 -4.83 9.12 -17.31
N ASN A 77 -6.14 8.94 -17.55
CA ASN A 77 -6.69 7.77 -18.24
C ASN A 77 -6.27 7.70 -19.72
N SER A 78 -6.06 8.85 -20.39
CA SER A 78 -5.57 8.91 -21.77
C SER A 78 -4.11 8.48 -21.87
N ILE A 79 -3.28 8.90 -20.92
CA ILE A 79 -1.86 8.48 -20.81
C ILE A 79 -1.79 6.98 -20.49
N ALA A 80 -2.57 6.54 -19.51
CA ALA A 80 -2.68 5.13 -19.11
C ALA A 80 -3.13 4.24 -20.29
N ALA A 81 -4.16 4.65 -21.04
CA ALA A 81 -4.66 3.92 -22.21
C ALA A 81 -3.61 3.84 -23.34
N ALA A 82 -2.82 4.88 -23.58
CA ALA A 82 -1.70 4.83 -24.54
C ALA A 82 -0.63 3.81 -24.13
N GLN A 83 -0.33 3.72 -22.82
CA GLN A 83 0.54 2.68 -22.25
C GLN A 83 -0.11 1.29 -22.24
N GLY A 84 -1.44 1.20 -22.38
CA GLY A 84 -2.21 -0.04 -22.45
C GLY A 84 -2.88 -0.46 -21.14
N ILE A 85 -2.74 0.36 -20.10
CA ILE A 85 -3.44 0.19 -18.83
C ILE A 85 -4.93 0.23 -19.13
N ARG A 86 -5.59 -0.90 -18.86
CA ARG A 86 -7.04 -1.02 -19.04
C ARG A 86 -7.81 -0.45 -17.86
N ILE A 87 -7.23 -0.41 -16.67
CA ILE A 87 -7.90 0.04 -15.44
C ILE A 87 -8.05 1.56 -15.45
N ARG A 88 -9.30 2.05 -15.47
CA ARG A 88 -9.58 3.50 -15.40
C ARG A 88 -9.52 3.97 -13.95
N ARG A 89 -9.16 5.22 -13.76
CA ARG A 89 -9.16 5.97 -12.51
C ARG A 89 -10.21 7.07 -12.55
N ARG A 90 -10.88 7.38 -11.43
CA ARG A 90 -11.94 8.42 -11.35
C ARG A 90 -11.38 9.85 -11.14
N CYS A 91 -10.16 10.09 -11.62
CA CYS A 91 -9.33 11.30 -11.44
C CYS A 91 -8.84 11.57 -10.00
N ARG A 92 -7.59 12.03 -9.90
CA ARG A 92 -7.10 12.81 -8.74
C ARG A 92 -7.66 14.24 -8.88
N PRO A 93 -8.48 14.76 -7.96
CA PRO A 93 -8.98 16.14 -8.05
C PRO A 93 -7.86 17.14 -7.75
N ARG A 94 -7.24 17.69 -8.79
CA ARG A 94 -6.42 18.92 -8.69
C ARG A 94 -6.96 20.07 -9.55
N TYR A 95 -7.76 19.77 -10.58
CA TYR A 95 -8.55 20.71 -11.35
C TYR A 95 -9.95 20.14 -11.62
N PRO A 96 -11.01 20.97 -11.59
CA PRO A 96 -12.34 20.56 -12.05
C PRO A 96 -12.37 20.53 -13.58
N SER A 97 -11.95 19.42 -14.17
CA SER A 97 -12.27 19.13 -15.58
C SER A 97 -13.75 18.84 -15.71
N GLU A 98 -14.43 19.47 -16.67
CA GLU A 98 -15.87 19.34 -16.89
C GLU A 98 -16.33 17.88 -16.95
N GLY A 99 -17.49 17.61 -16.35
CA GLY A 99 -18.02 16.26 -16.12
C GLY A 99 -18.39 15.53 -17.42
N SER A 100 -17.41 14.85 -18.03
CA SER A 100 -17.67 13.80 -19.01
C SER A 100 -18.26 12.57 -18.32
N GLY A 101 -19.01 11.74 -19.05
CA GLY A 101 -19.84 10.64 -18.50
C GLY A 101 -19.11 9.49 -17.77
N ALA A 102 -17.81 9.61 -17.50
CA ALA A 102 -17.03 8.64 -16.73
C ALA A 102 -17.55 8.45 -15.30
N ASP A 103 -18.08 9.49 -14.65
CA ASP A 103 -18.66 9.40 -13.30
C ASP A 103 -19.91 8.51 -13.22
N LYS A 104 -20.54 8.21 -14.36
CA LYS A 104 -21.70 7.27 -14.47
C LYS A 104 -21.29 5.85 -14.84
N ALA A 105 -20.00 5.57 -15.03
CA ALA A 105 -19.54 4.24 -15.41
C ALA A 105 -19.51 3.27 -14.22
N VAL A 106 -19.93 2.03 -14.46
CA VAL A 106 -19.72 0.86 -13.60
C VAL A 106 -18.30 0.31 -13.85
N PRO A 107 -17.60 -0.26 -12.85
CA PRO A 107 -16.29 -0.86 -13.08
C PRO A 107 -16.44 -2.19 -13.84
N ARG A 108 -15.52 -2.44 -14.77
CA ARG A 108 -15.61 -3.58 -15.72
C ARG A 108 -15.02 -4.88 -15.18
N ASN A 109 -14.16 -4.80 -14.16
CA ASN A 109 -13.56 -5.94 -13.48
C ASN A 109 -13.31 -5.60 -12.00
N MET A 110 -12.91 -6.61 -11.21
CA MET A 110 -12.71 -6.42 -9.77
C MET A 110 -11.58 -5.44 -9.46
N LEU A 111 -10.47 -5.46 -10.21
CA LEU A 111 -9.39 -4.50 -9.98
C LEU A 111 -9.86 -3.06 -10.17
N GLU A 112 -10.65 -2.78 -11.21
CA GLU A 112 -11.22 -1.44 -11.43
C GLU A 112 -12.17 -1.02 -10.28
N GLN A 113 -12.95 -1.94 -9.72
CA GLN A 113 -13.76 -1.69 -8.52
C GLN A 113 -12.89 -1.40 -7.28
N ILE A 114 -11.83 -2.18 -7.05
CA ILE A 114 -10.89 -2.00 -5.94
C ILE A 114 -10.21 -0.64 -6.03
N ILE A 115 -9.69 -0.25 -7.20
CA ILE A 115 -9.03 1.03 -7.40
C ILE A 115 -9.99 2.21 -7.15
N TRP A 116 -11.24 2.12 -7.60
CA TRP A 116 -12.23 3.19 -7.36
C TRP A 116 -12.60 3.33 -5.88
N ASP A 117 -12.70 2.22 -5.15
CA ASP A 117 -12.88 2.24 -3.70
C ASP A 117 -11.65 2.84 -2.99
N LYS A 118 -10.44 2.46 -3.43
CA LYS A 118 -9.19 2.99 -2.88
C LYS A 118 -9.02 4.48 -3.13
N GLU A 119 -9.50 5.01 -4.25
CA GLU A 119 -9.51 6.46 -4.53
C GLU A 119 -10.37 7.25 -3.53
N VAL A 120 -11.52 6.70 -3.14
CA VAL A 120 -12.37 7.27 -2.08
C VAL A 120 -11.69 7.14 -0.72
N GLU A 121 -11.19 5.95 -0.38
CA GLU A 121 -10.53 5.67 0.91
C GLU A 121 -9.31 6.57 1.14
N VAL A 122 -8.39 6.64 0.16
CA VAL A 122 -7.18 7.46 0.22
C VAL A 122 -7.53 8.95 0.32
N SER A 123 -8.58 9.42 -0.37
CA SER A 123 -9.04 10.80 -0.25
C SER A 123 -9.55 11.11 1.17
N GLN A 124 -10.31 10.20 1.77
CA GLN A 124 -10.79 10.32 3.16
C GLN A 124 -9.63 10.24 4.17
N ARG A 125 -8.66 9.33 3.99
CA ARG A 125 -7.48 9.25 4.86
C ARG A 125 -6.60 10.50 4.75
N LYS A 126 -6.40 11.04 3.54
CA LYS A 126 -5.66 12.31 3.31
C LYS A 126 -6.33 13.51 3.99
N ALA A 127 -7.66 13.57 4.00
CA ALA A 127 -8.40 14.60 4.74
C ALA A 127 -8.21 14.50 6.27
N LYS A 128 -8.14 13.28 6.82
CA LYS A 128 -7.91 13.03 8.26
C LYS A 128 -6.45 13.24 8.68
N LYS A 129 -5.49 12.76 7.88
CA LYS A 129 -4.04 12.87 8.13
C LYS A 129 -3.33 13.35 6.85
N PRO A 130 -3.13 14.66 6.66
CA PRO A 130 -2.54 15.23 5.44
C PRO A 130 -1.15 14.67 5.10
N LEU A 131 -0.74 14.79 3.83
CA LEU A 131 0.54 14.26 3.33
C LEU A 131 1.75 14.67 4.20
N GLN A 132 1.84 15.94 4.55
CA GLN A 132 2.90 16.46 5.42
C GLN A 132 3.00 15.71 6.76
N LYS A 133 1.85 15.31 7.35
CA LYS A 133 1.82 14.58 8.63
C LYS A 133 2.19 13.11 8.49
N VAL A 134 1.98 12.46 7.33
CA VAL A 134 2.52 11.11 7.09
C VAL A 134 4.00 11.13 6.73
N ILE A 135 4.49 12.17 6.04
CA ILE A 135 5.93 12.39 5.82
C ILE A 135 6.64 12.53 7.17
N GLU A 136 6.19 13.45 8.03
CA GLU A 136 6.71 13.62 9.39
C GLU A 136 6.67 12.30 10.19
N SER A 137 5.56 11.54 10.11
CA SER A 137 5.47 10.24 10.80
C SER A 137 6.47 9.21 10.26
N SER A 138 6.71 9.19 8.94
CA SER A 138 7.63 8.24 8.30
C SER A 138 9.10 8.48 8.66
N GLN A 139 9.49 9.72 8.97
CA GLN A 139 10.84 10.09 9.40
C GLN A 139 11.18 9.58 10.81
N HIS A 140 10.16 9.26 11.63
CA HIS A 140 10.33 8.66 12.96
C HIS A 140 10.35 7.13 12.93
N ALA A 141 10.11 6.50 11.78
CA ALA A 141 10.27 5.06 11.65
C ALA A 141 11.77 4.69 11.71
N PRO A 142 12.14 3.53 12.28
CA PRO A 142 13.49 2.98 12.15
C PRO A 142 13.91 2.86 10.67
N PRO A 143 15.19 2.62 10.35
CA PRO A 143 15.62 2.29 9.00
C PRO A 143 14.85 1.11 8.40
N ALA A 144 14.70 1.11 7.08
CA ALA A 144 14.15 -0.04 6.36
C ALA A 144 15.09 -1.24 6.44
N ARG A 145 14.52 -2.44 6.54
CA ARG A 145 15.29 -3.68 6.42
C ARG A 145 15.45 -4.04 4.95
N ASP A 146 16.59 -4.63 4.60
CA ASP A 146 16.90 -4.99 3.22
C ASP A 146 16.03 -6.18 2.75
N PHE A 147 14.97 -5.86 2.03
CA PHE A 147 14.01 -6.83 1.50
C PHE A 147 14.63 -7.70 0.40
N VAL A 148 15.37 -7.09 -0.54
CA VAL A 148 16.01 -7.83 -1.65
C VAL A 148 17.18 -8.67 -1.14
N GLY A 149 17.98 -8.15 -0.20
CA GLY A 149 19.05 -8.88 0.46
C GLY A 149 18.55 -10.11 1.23
N ALA A 150 17.43 -10.00 1.96
CA ALA A 150 16.81 -11.13 2.65
C ALA A 150 16.37 -12.24 1.68
N LEU A 151 15.74 -11.90 0.56
CA LEU A 151 15.39 -12.87 -0.49
C LEU A 151 16.64 -13.53 -1.09
N THR A 152 17.66 -12.74 -1.41
CA THR A 152 18.91 -13.22 -2.03
C THR A 152 19.67 -14.17 -1.10
N ALA A 153 19.74 -13.84 0.19
CA ALA A 153 20.36 -14.68 1.21
C ALA A 153 19.58 -16.00 1.41
N ALA A 154 18.25 -15.94 1.51
CA ALA A 154 17.41 -17.13 1.68
C ALA A 154 17.45 -18.07 0.47
N TYR A 155 17.46 -17.52 -0.76
CA TYR A 155 17.64 -18.29 -2.00
C TYR A 155 18.97 -19.02 -2.01
N SER A 156 20.06 -18.29 -1.73
CA SER A 156 21.43 -18.83 -1.71
C SER A 156 21.62 -19.93 -0.67
N ARG A 157 20.98 -19.78 0.51
CA ARG A 157 21.07 -20.74 1.62
C ARG A 157 20.28 -22.03 1.38
N ASN A 158 19.11 -21.95 0.73
CA ASN A 158 18.20 -23.09 0.58
C ASN A 158 18.27 -23.77 -0.80
N VAL A 159 18.92 -23.13 -1.79
CA VAL A 159 18.96 -23.53 -3.20
C VAL A 159 17.54 -23.75 -3.75
N ALA A 160 16.63 -22.87 -3.35
CA ALA A 160 15.19 -22.89 -3.65
C ALA A 160 14.65 -21.45 -3.61
N PRO A 161 13.53 -21.12 -4.29
CA PRO A 161 12.96 -19.79 -4.28
C PRO A 161 12.71 -19.27 -2.85
N ALA A 162 13.15 -18.06 -2.53
CA ALA A 162 12.93 -17.46 -1.23
C ALA A 162 11.43 -17.16 -0.99
N LEU A 163 10.92 -17.50 0.19
CA LEU A 163 9.50 -17.34 0.51
C LEU A 163 9.18 -15.92 1.01
N ILE A 164 8.26 -15.24 0.32
CA ILE A 164 7.47 -14.13 0.85
C ILE A 164 6.14 -14.71 1.36
N ALA A 165 6.04 -14.95 2.66
CA ALA A 165 4.85 -15.57 3.26
C ALA A 165 3.77 -14.53 3.53
N GLU A 166 2.56 -14.76 3.01
CA GLU A 166 1.48 -13.77 3.04
C GLU A 166 0.49 -13.99 4.19
N VAL A 167 0.33 -12.95 5.01
CA VAL A 167 -0.58 -12.86 6.15
C VAL A 167 -1.88 -12.20 5.67
N LYS A 168 -2.89 -13.02 5.39
CA LYS A 168 -4.13 -12.62 4.71
C LYS A 168 -5.36 -13.24 5.36
N LYS A 169 -6.32 -12.41 5.79
CA LYS A 169 -7.58 -12.86 6.40
C LYS A 169 -8.61 -13.33 5.36
N ALA A 170 -8.84 -12.53 4.32
CA ALA A 170 -9.86 -12.79 3.30
C ALA A 170 -9.35 -12.48 1.88
N SER A 171 -10.12 -12.86 0.86
CA SER A 171 -9.94 -12.35 -0.50
C SER A 171 -11.26 -12.28 -1.27
N PRO A 172 -11.39 -11.40 -2.28
CA PRO A 172 -12.63 -11.29 -3.07
C PRO A 172 -13.06 -12.57 -3.77
N SER A 173 -12.11 -13.45 -4.11
CA SER A 173 -12.35 -14.70 -4.83
C SER A 173 -12.67 -15.90 -3.94
N ARG A 174 -12.48 -15.80 -2.62
CA ARG A 174 -12.64 -16.94 -1.68
C ARG A 174 -13.40 -16.60 -0.39
N GLY A 175 -13.73 -15.33 -0.14
CA GLY A 175 -14.29 -14.91 1.14
C GLY A 175 -13.23 -14.95 2.24
N VAL A 176 -13.65 -15.24 3.49
CA VAL A 176 -12.74 -15.43 4.61
C VAL A 176 -11.95 -16.72 4.43
N LEU A 177 -10.62 -16.62 4.56
CA LEU A 177 -9.68 -17.75 4.45
C LEU A 177 -9.35 -18.35 5.81
N ARG A 178 -9.42 -17.53 6.88
CA ARG A 178 -9.19 -17.93 8.26
C ARG A 178 -10.04 -17.04 9.18
N GLU A 179 -10.98 -17.63 9.91
CA GLU A 179 -11.85 -16.90 10.84
C GLU A 179 -11.06 -16.42 12.07
N ASP A 180 -10.34 -17.34 12.72
CA ASP A 180 -9.41 -17.03 13.80
C ASP A 180 -8.08 -16.51 13.24
N PHE A 181 -7.99 -15.18 13.14
CA PHE A 181 -6.92 -14.47 12.46
C PHE A 181 -6.13 -13.60 13.45
N ASN A 182 -5.09 -14.18 14.05
CA ASN A 182 -4.05 -13.42 14.74
C ASN A 182 -2.86 -13.16 13.78
N PRO A 183 -2.68 -11.93 13.25
CA PRO A 183 -1.61 -11.64 12.29
C PRO A 183 -0.20 -11.77 12.91
N VAL A 184 -0.05 -11.57 14.22
CA VAL A 184 1.25 -11.69 14.92
C VAL A 184 1.68 -13.15 15.02
N GLU A 185 0.80 -14.03 15.47
CA GLU A 185 1.11 -15.46 15.59
C GLU A 185 1.40 -16.08 14.22
N ILE A 186 0.62 -15.73 13.18
CA ILE A 186 0.86 -16.18 11.81
C ILE A 186 2.22 -15.67 11.31
N ALA A 187 2.55 -14.39 11.53
CA ALA A 187 3.84 -13.81 11.13
C ALA A 187 5.04 -14.47 11.82
N GLN A 188 4.98 -14.66 13.14
CA GLN A 188 6.02 -15.34 13.93
C GLN A 188 6.15 -16.82 13.54
N SER A 189 5.03 -17.48 13.22
CA SER A 189 5.01 -18.87 12.73
C SER A 189 5.68 -18.98 11.36
N TYR A 190 5.39 -18.07 10.43
CA TYR A 190 6.08 -18.03 9.13
C TYR A 190 7.58 -17.74 9.25
N GLU A 191 7.97 -16.75 10.06
CA GLU A 191 9.39 -16.46 10.34
C GLU A 191 10.11 -17.70 10.87
N LYS A 192 9.59 -18.33 11.94
CA LYS A 192 10.20 -19.52 12.56
C LYS A 192 10.37 -20.70 11.58
N ASN A 193 9.55 -20.79 10.54
CA ASN A 193 9.60 -21.87 9.54
C ASN A 193 10.27 -21.42 8.22
N GLY A 194 11.12 -20.38 8.26
CA GLY A 194 12.03 -20.03 7.18
C GLY A 194 11.47 -19.09 6.10
N ALA A 195 10.39 -18.35 6.38
CA ALA A 195 9.98 -17.25 5.51
C ALA A 195 11.07 -16.16 5.46
N ALA A 196 11.49 -15.78 4.25
CA ALA A 196 12.54 -14.77 4.05
C ALA A 196 11.99 -13.35 4.28
N CYS A 197 10.77 -13.10 3.84
CA CYS A 197 10.03 -11.85 4.07
C CYS A 197 8.55 -12.18 4.34
N LEU A 198 7.79 -11.21 4.85
CA LEU A 198 6.35 -11.33 5.04
C LEU A 198 5.59 -10.32 4.18
N SER A 199 4.46 -10.74 3.61
CA SER A 199 3.51 -9.88 2.90
C SER A 199 2.28 -9.67 3.79
N ILE A 200 2.03 -8.43 4.22
CA ILE A 200 0.89 -8.09 5.09
C ILE A 200 -0.17 -7.37 4.25
N LEU A 201 -1.37 -7.94 4.18
CA LEU A 201 -2.51 -7.27 3.53
C LEU A 201 -2.98 -6.10 4.40
N THR A 202 -3.02 -4.90 3.81
CA THR A 202 -3.52 -3.69 4.49
C THR A 202 -4.86 -3.20 3.95
N ASP A 203 -5.35 -3.74 2.83
CA ASP A 203 -6.66 -3.38 2.28
C ASP A 203 -7.81 -3.89 3.17
N GLU A 204 -8.55 -2.96 3.76
CA GLU A 204 -9.66 -3.25 4.66
C GLU A 204 -10.89 -3.83 3.92
N LYS A 205 -11.30 -3.21 2.81
CA LYS A 205 -12.62 -3.46 2.20
C LYS A 205 -12.73 -4.82 1.50
N HIS A 206 -11.68 -5.23 0.79
CA HIS A 206 -11.69 -6.40 -0.10
C HIS A 206 -10.91 -7.58 0.47
N PHE A 207 -9.95 -7.34 1.37
CA PHE A 207 -9.09 -8.38 1.96
C PHE A 207 -9.21 -8.51 3.50
N GLN A 208 -9.96 -7.62 4.16
CA GLN A 208 -10.05 -7.53 5.63
C GLN A 208 -8.66 -7.40 6.31
N GLY A 209 -7.73 -6.74 5.61
CA GLY A 209 -6.45 -6.32 6.15
C GLY A 209 -6.56 -5.01 6.94
N SER A 210 -5.42 -4.50 7.42
CA SER A 210 -5.32 -3.14 7.96
C SER A 210 -3.85 -2.70 8.04
N PHE A 211 -3.62 -1.38 8.11
CA PHE A 211 -2.30 -0.83 8.39
C PHE A 211 -1.85 -1.09 9.84
N GLU A 212 -2.82 -1.27 10.74
CA GLU A 212 -2.63 -1.64 12.14
C GLU A 212 -2.11 -3.07 12.27
N ASN A 213 -2.51 -4.01 11.39
CA ASN A 213 -1.94 -5.36 11.35
C ASN A 213 -0.44 -5.31 11.00
N LEU A 214 -0.06 -4.50 10.01
CA LEU A 214 1.34 -4.29 9.61
C LEU A 214 2.18 -3.72 10.76
N GLU A 215 1.69 -2.68 11.43
CA GLU A 215 2.37 -2.06 12.58
C GLU A 215 2.46 -3.00 13.78
N THR A 216 1.42 -3.80 14.05
CA THR A 216 1.42 -4.78 15.15
C THR A 216 2.41 -5.92 14.86
N VAL A 217 2.47 -6.41 13.61
CA VAL A 217 3.48 -7.40 13.18
C VAL A 217 4.90 -6.82 13.21
N ARG A 218 5.09 -5.54 12.85
CA ARG A 218 6.38 -4.85 13.01
C ARG A 218 6.81 -4.83 14.49
N ASN A 219 5.89 -4.50 15.39
CA ASN A 219 6.16 -4.28 16.80
C ASN A 219 6.24 -5.58 17.63
N SER A 220 5.77 -6.72 17.12
CA SER A 220 5.84 -8.02 17.80
C SER A 220 7.24 -8.64 17.89
N GLY A 221 8.26 -7.98 17.33
CA GLY A 221 9.66 -8.37 17.40
C GLY A 221 10.19 -9.14 16.19
N VAL A 222 9.34 -9.52 15.24
CA VAL A 222 9.68 -10.19 13.96
C VAL A 222 10.85 -9.48 13.28
N LYS A 223 11.78 -10.26 12.72
CA LYS A 223 13.03 -9.86 12.03
C LYS A 223 12.94 -9.87 10.50
N CYS A 224 12.06 -10.68 9.91
CA CYS A 224 11.71 -10.62 8.48
C CYS A 224 11.41 -9.18 8.01
N PRO A 225 11.85 -8.78 6.82
CA PRO A 225 11.35 -7.58 6.16
C PRO A 225 9.85 -7.69 5.83
N LEU A 226 9.14 -6.56 5.89
CA LEU A 226 7.68 -6.51 5.70
C LEU A 226 7.27 -5.78 4.42
N LEU A 227 6.56 -6.48 3.54
CA LEU A 227 5.87 -5.91 2.38
C LEU A 227 4.47 -5.45 2.81
N CYS A 228 4.16 -4.17 2.56
CA CYS A 228 2.79 -3.65 2.57
C CYS A 228 2.10 -4.05 1.26
N LYS A 229 1.27 -5.10 1.30
CA LYS A 229 0.49 -5.57 0.16
C LYS A 229 -0.81 -4.76 0.10
N GLU A 230 -0.81 -3.79 -0.80
CA GLU A 230 -1.85 -2.76 -0.95
C GLU A 230 -1.92 -2.28 -2.40
N PHE A 231 -3.08 -1.78 -2.80
CA PHE A 231 -3.30 -1.10 -4.07
C PHE A 231 -2.77 0.34 -3.97
N VAL A 232 -1.45 0.51 -4.07
CA VAL A 232 -0.80 1.81 -4.01
C VAL A 232 -1.12 2.63 -5.26
N ILE A 233 -1.77 3.77 -5.07
CA ILE A 233 -2.25 4.69 -6.14
C ILE A 233 -1.93 6.17 -5.87
N ASP A 234 -1.36 6.47 -4.70
CA ASP A 234 -0.97 7.81 -4.24
C ASP A 234 0.23 7.71 -3.28
N ILE A 235 1.15 8.67 -3.37
CA ILE A 235 2.36 8.70 -2.54
C ILE A 235 2.07 8.77 -1.03
N TRP A 236 0.89 9.26 -0.65
CA TRP A 236 0.43 9.24 0.74
C TRP A 236 0.48 7.82 1.34
N GLN A 237 0.09 6.80 0.56
CA GLN A 237 0.11 5.40 1.01
C GLN A 237 1.53 4.91 1.28
N ILE A 238 2.52 5.35 0.49
CA ILE A 238 3.93 4.94 0.64
C ILE A 238 4.52 5.50 1.94
N TYR A 239 4.34 6.80 2.19
CA TYR A 239 4.76 7.41 3.46
C TYR A 239 4.00 6.84 4.67
N TYR A 240 2.70 6.55 4.52
CA TYR A 240 1.91 5.94 5.58
C TYR A 240 2.37 4.50 5.88
N ALA A 241 2.60 3.68 4.86
CA ALA A 241 3.17 2.34 4.98
C ALA A 241 4.54 2.35 5.68
N ARG A 242 5.45 3.27 5.31
CA ARG A 242 6.74 3.42 6.01
C ARG A 242 6.55 3.84 7.46
N SER A 243 5.61 4.75 7.76
CA SER A 243 5.29 5.13 9.14
C SER A 243 4.69 3.99 9.99
N LYS A 244 4.16 2.95 9.33
CA LYS A 244 3.68 1.69 9.93
C LYS A 244 4.73 0.58 9.89
N GLY A 245 5.94 0.89 9.41
CA GLY A 245 7.09 0.01 9.41
C GLY A 245 7.25 -0.90 8.18
N ALA A 246 6.55 -0.66 7.06
CA ALA A 246 6.78 -1.39 5.81
C ALA A 246 8.20 -1.19 5.27
N ASP A 247 8.92 -2.27 4.94
CA ASP A 247 10.22 -2.24 4.26
C ASP A 247 10.09 -2.34 2.73
N ALA A 248 8.98 -2.89 2.26
CA ALA A 248 8.62 -2.89 0.86
C ALA A 248 7.16 -2.48 0.63
N ILE A 249 6.86 -2.01 -0.57
CA ILE A 249 5.51 -1.71 -1.03
C ILE A 249 5.23 -2.40 -2.38
N LEU A 250 3.96 -2.64 -2.69
CA LEU A 250 3.51 -3.16 -3.97
C LEU A 250 3.20 -2.01 -4.95
N LEU A 251 3.69 -2.09 -6.19
CA LEU A 251 3.28 -1.24 -7.30
C LEU A 251 2.70 -2.13 -8.41
N ILE A 252 1.52 -1.82 -8.93
CA ILE A 252 0.85 -2.69 -9.92
C ILE A 252 0.92 -2.03 -11.30
N ALA A 253 1.63 -2.65 -12.24
CA ALA A 253 1.80 -2.13 -13.61
C ALA A 253 0.48 -2.03 -14.39
N ALA A 254 -0.49 -2.92 -14.07
CA ALA A 254 -1.86 -2.90 -14.57
C ALA A 254 -2.67 -1.65 -14.14
N VAL A 255 -2.17 -0.84 -13.19
CA VAL A 255 -2.87 0.31 -12.60
C VAL A 255 -2.09 1.61 -12.78
N LEU A 256 -0.76 1.56 -12.59
CA LEU A 256 0.08 2.74 -12.51
C LEU A 256 0.74 3.06 -13.86
N PRO A 257 0.60 4.30 -14.37
CA PRO A 257 1.39 4.80 -15.49
C PRO A 257 2.88 4.80 -15.18
N ASP A 258 3.71 4.73 -16.22
CA ASP A 258 5.18 4.63 -16.07
C ASP A 258 5.78 5.78 -15.24
N LEU A 259 5.21 6.99 -15.34
CA LEU A 259 5.62 8.16 -14.56
C LEU A 259 5.28 8.02 -13.05
N ASP A 260 4.11 7.48 -12.70
CA ASP A 260 3.77 7.20 -11.29
C ASP A 260 4.73 6.12 -10.75
N ILE A 261 5.06 5.07 -11.52
CA ILE A 261 6.02 4.03 -11.10
C ILE A 261 7.43 4.61 -10.89
N LYS A 262 7.97 5.37 -11.85
CA LYS A 262 9.26 6.09 -11.73
C LYS A 262 9.32 6.94 -10.45
N TYR A 263 8.25 7.70 -10.19
CA TYR A 263 8.18 8.59 -9.03
C TYR A 263 8.13 7.81 -7.71
N MET A 264 7.29 6.77 -7.65
CA MET A 264 7.13 5.93 -6.47
C MET A 264 8.40 5.13 -6.17
N LEU A 265 9.13 4.65 -7.18
CA LEU A 265 10.46 4.04 -7.02
C LEU A 265 11.46 5.00 -6.37
N ARG A 266 11.52 6.27 -6.82
CA ARG A 266 12.40 7.28 -6.22
C ARG A 266 12.05 7.56 -4.76
N ILE A 267 10.76 7.63 -4.42
CA ILE A 267 10.31 7.78 -3.04
C ILE A 267 10.69 6.55 -2.20
N CYS A 268 10.51 5.34 -2.72
CA CYS A 268 10.92 4.11 -2.03
C CYS A 268 12.43 4.12 -1.74
N LYS A 269 13.26 4.41 -2.76
CA LYS A 269 14.71 4.57 -2.61
C LYS A 269 15.10 5.59 -1.53
N ASN A 270 14.45 6.76 -1.53
CA ASN A 270 14.70 7.81 -0.51
C ASN A 270 14.28 7.39 0.91
N LEU A 271 13.31 6.48 1.04
CA LEU A 271 12.85 5.89 2.31
C LEU A 271 13.59 4.59 2.67
N GLY A 272 14.58 4.17 1.86
CA GLY A 272 15.28 2.89 2.00
C GLY A 272 14.43 1.66 1.68
N MET A 273 13.21 1.83 1.17
CA MET A 273 12.28 0.74 0.87
C MET A 273 12.47 0.14 -0.53
N THR A 274 12.10 -1.13 -0.67
CA THR A 274 11.98 -1.81 -1.96
C THR A 274 10.57 -1.62 -2.55
N ALA A 275 10.46 -1.52 -3.87
CA ALA A 275 9.18 -1.66 -4.57
C ALA A 275 9.13 -3.03 -5.28
N LEU A 276 8.15 -3.85 -4.93
CA LEU A 276 7.76 -5.03 -5.71
C LEU A 276 6.83 -4.56 -6.83
N ILE A 277 7.27 -4.64 -8.08
CA ILE A 277 6.44 -4.24 -9.22
C ILE A 277 5.73 -5.46 -9.81
N GLU A 278 4.41 -5.54 -9.61
CA GLU A 278 3.55 -6.62 -10.07
C GLU A 278 3.16 -6.42 -11.55
N VAL A 279 3.39 -7.46 -12.37
CA VAL A 279 3.06 -7.54 -13.80
C VAL A 279 2.27 -8.82 -14.10
N HIS A 280 1.39 -8.75 -15.10
CA HIS A 280 0.52 -9.87 -15.51
C HIS A 280 0.81 -10.36 -16.93
N ASP A 281 1.30 -9.49 -17.82
CA ASP A 281 1.52 -9.81 -19.23
C ASP A 281 2.83 -9.23 -19.79
N GLU A 282 3.13 -9.59 -21.04
CA GLU A 282 4.35 -9.16 -21.75
C GLU A 282 4.41 -7.64 -21.94
N ARG A 283 3.27 -6.96 -22.07
CA ARG A 283 3.22 -5.50 -22.27
C ARG A 283 3.49 -4.75 -20.96
N GLU A 284 2.97 -5.26 -19.84
CA GLU A 284 3.29 -4.74 -18.51
C GLU A 284 4.77 -4.94 -18.19
N LEU A 285 5.32 -6.14 -18.45
CA LEU A 285 6.75 -6.41 -18.28
C LEU A 285 7.62 -5.51 -19.18
N ASP A 286 7.26 -5.34 -20.46
CA ASP A 286 7.99 -4.47 -21.41
C ASP A 286 7.95 -2.99 -21.06
N ARG A 287 6.97 -2.54 -20.26
CA ARG A 287 6.96 -1.19 -19.68
C ARG A 287 7.91 -1.11 -18.50
N VAL A 288 7.80 -2.06 -17.56
CA VAL A 288 8.60 -2.06 -16.32
C VAL A 288 10.09 -2.21 -16.61
N LEU A 289 10.50 -3.03 -17.59
CA LEU A 289 11.91 -3.19 -17.96
C LEU A 289 12.56 -1.94 -18.57
N LYS A 290 11.77 -0.96 -19.03
CA LYS A 290 12.23 0.35 -19.52
C LYS A 290 12.40 1.38 -18.40
N ILE A 291 12.03 1.04 -17.17
CA ILE A 291 12.18 1.92 -16.00
C ILE A 291 13.49 1.58 -15.30
N ASP A 292 14.32 2.59 -15.07
CA ASP A 292 15.58 2.43 -14.33
C ASP A 292 15.35 2.36 -12.82
N GLY A 293 16.21 1.61 -12.12
CA GLY A 293 16.12 1.42 -10.68
C GLY A 293 15.08 0.40 -10.21
N VAL A 294 14.46 -0.34 -11.13
CA VAL A 294 13.69 -1.56 -10.80
C VAL A 294 14.67 -2.62 -10.27
N GLN A 295 14.35 -3.21 -9.12
CA GLN A 295 15.15 -4.28 -8.48
C GLN A 295 14.37 -5.58 -8.31
N LEU A 296 13.04 -5.52 -8.27
CA LEU A 296 12.18 -6.63 -7.89
C LEU A 296 10.87 -6.59 -8.72
N ILE A 297 10.62 -7.65 -9.50
CA ILE A 297 9.40 -7.81 -10.31
C ILE A 297 8.63 -9.03 -9.81
N GLY A 298 7.32 -8.86 -9.60
CA GLY A 298 6.39 -9.95 -9.32
C GLY A 298 5.61 -10.32 -10.57
N ILE A 299 5.66 -11.59 -10.99
CA ILE A 299 4.80 -12.12 -12.05
C ILE A 299 3.57 -12.74 -11.39
N ASN A 300 2.42 -12.08 -11.52
CA ASN A 300 1.17 -12.56 -10.96
C ASN A 300 0.44 -13.46 -11.95
N ASN A 301 0.43 -14.77 -11.64
CA ASN A 301 -0.20 -15.79 -12.46
C ASN A 301 -1.74 -15.76 -12.39
N ARG A 302 -2.35 -14.88 -11.58
CA ARG A 302 -3.81 -14.72 -11.49
C ARG A 302 -4.30 -13.58 -12.37
N SER A 303 -5.12 -13.90 -13.36
CA SER A 303 -5.86 -12.89 -14.14
C SER A 303 -6.80 -12.10 -13.24
N LEU A 304 -6.64 -10.77 -13.18
CA LEU A 304 -7.52 -9.88 -12.39
C LEU A 304 -8.85 -9.55 -13.10
N GLU A 305 -9.00 -9.97 -14.36
CA GLU A 305 -10.27 -9.95 -15.11
C GLU A 305 -11.11 -11.22 -14.86
N THR A 306 -10.48 -12.40 -14.74
CA THR A 306 -11.20 -13.70 -14.70
C THR A 306 -10.97 -14.54 -13.44
N PHE A 307 -10.06 -14.13 -12.55
CA PHE A 307 -9.54 -14.88 -11.39
C PHE A 307 -8.91 -16.26 -11.68
N LYS A 308 -8.87 -16.69 -12.94
CA LYS A 308 -8.13 -17.88 -13.37
C LYS A 308 -6.65 -17.70 -13.05
N VAL A 309 -6.02 -18.80 -12.63
CA VAL A 309 -4.60 -18.85 -12.31
C VAL A 309 -3.92 -19.78 -13.31
N ASP A 310 -2.83 -19.31 -13.91
CA ASP A 310 -2.03 -20.06 -14.89
C ASP A 310 -0.54 -19.80 -14.63
N THR A 311 0.14 -20.77 -14.02
CA THR A 311 1.56 -20.70 -13.69
C THR A 311 2.46 -20.74 -14.93
N SER A 312 1.96 -21.16 -16.10
CA SER A 312 2.71 -21.13 -17.35
C SER A 312 2.98 -19.71 -17.86
N ASN A 313 2.26 -18.70 -17.35
CA ASN A 313 2.52 -17.30 -17.62
C ASN A 313 3.93 -16.88 -17.14
N THR A 314 4.31 -17.25 -15.91
CA THR A 314 5.68 -17.04 -15.40
C THR A 314 6.73 -17.58 -16.36
N LYS A 315 6.57 -18.84 -16.81
CA LYS A 315 7.50 -19.44 -17.77
C LYS A 315 7.53 -18.69 -19.09
N THR A 316 6.37 -18.38 -19.66
CA THR A 316 6.23 -17.68 -20.95
C THR A 316 6.90 -16.31 -20.95
N LEU A 317 6.79 -15.55 -19.85
CA LEU A 317 7.41 -14.23 -19.72
C LEU A 317 8.93 -14.33 -19.53
N LEU A 318 9.42 -15.32 -18.77
CA LEU A 318 10.85 -15.51 -18.55
C LEU A 318 11.57 -16.12 -19.77
N GLU A 319 10.93 -16.98 -20.55
CA GLU A 319 11.46 -17.41 -21.86
C GLU A 319 11.63 -16.23 -22.84
N LYS A 320 10.76 -15.21 -22.73
CA LYS A 320 10.76 -14.05 -23.63
C LYS A 320 11.66 -12.89 -23.20
N ARG A 321 11.93 -12.74 -21.90
CA ARG A 321 12.61 -11.56 -21.31
C ARG A 321 13.60 -11.88 -20.20
N GLY A 322 13.80 -13.15 -19.83
CA GLY A 322 14.65 -13.57 -18.72
C GLY A 322 16.11 -13.14 -18.84
N ASP A 323 16.64 -13.10 -20.07
CA ASP A 323 18.00 -12.60 -20.31
C ASP A 323 18.10 -11.09 -19.99
N LEU A 324 17.17 -10.27 -20.47
CA LEU A 324 17.13 -8.83 -20.18
C LEU A 324 16.88 -8.52 -18.69
N ILE A 325 16.08 -9.36 -18.01
CA ILE A 325 15.88 -9.30 -16.55
C ILE A 325 17.20 -9.57 -15.82
N ARG A 326 17.93 -10.61 -16.23
CA ARG A 326 19.20 -11.04 -15.63
C ARG A 326 20.31 -10.01 -15.88
N ASP A 327 20.41 -9.47 -17.10
CA ASP A 327 21.39 -8.42 -17.45
C ASP A 327 21.16 -7.12 -16.66
N LYS A 328 19.91 -6.84 -16.26
CA LYS A 328 19.55 -5.73 -15.36
C LYS A 328 19.70 -6.07 -13.87
N GLY A 329 20.01 -7.31 -13.51
CA GLY A 329 20.12 -7.76 -12.12
C GLY A 329 18.80 -7.74 -11.33
N ILE A 330 17.66 -7.88 -12.02
CA ILE A 330 16.33 -7.81 -11.40
C ILE A 330 15.96 -9.18 -10.82
N LEU A 331 15.56 -9.21 -9.54
CA LEU A 331 15.04 -10.42 -8.89
C LEU A 331 13.58 -10.65 -9.28
N VAL A 332 13.23 -11.89 -9.63
CA VAL A 332 11.86 -12.27 -10.03
C VAL A 332 11.16 -13.03 -8.90
N VAL A 333 9.94 -12.56 -8.57
CA VAL A 333 8.99 -13.22 -7.67
C VAL A 333 7.89 -13.89 -8.49
N GLY A 334 7.64 -15.19 -8.27
CA GLY A 334 6.44 -15.87 -8.78
C GLY A 334 5.27 -15.70 -7.82
N GLU A 335 4.13 -15.21 -8.28
CA GLU A 335 2.95 -14.99 -7.43
C GLU A 335 1.70 -15.73 -7.95
N SER A 336 0.85 -16.16 -7.01
CA SER A 336 -0.35 -16.98 -7.24
C SER A 336 -0.08 -18.37 -7.83
N GLY A 337 -0.90 -19.35 -7.44
CA GLY A 337 -0.92 -20.68 -8.08
C GLY A 337 0.03 -21.73 -7.50
N LEU A 338 0.70 -21.42 -6.39
CA LEU A 338 1.72 -22.29 -5.80
C LEU A 338 1.15 -23.02 -4.57
N PHE A 339 0.93 -24.33 -4.71
CA PHE A 339 0.30 -25.18 -3.70
C PHE A 339 1.18 -26.38 -3.29
N THR A 340 2.08 -26.81 -4.17
CA THR A 340 2.86 -28.05 -4.05
C THR A 340 4.35 -27.83 -4.35
N PRO A 341 5.24 -28.77 -3.97
CA PRO A 341 6.65 -28.73 -4.35
C PRO A 341 6.88 -28.72 -5.86
N ASP A 342 6.01 -29.38 -6.64
CA ASP A 342 6.07 -29.40 -8.10
C ASP A 342 5.79 -28.02 -8.70
N ASP A 343 4.85 -27.25 -8.12
CA ASP A 343 4.59 -25.86 -8.53
C ASP A 343 5.82 -24.96 -8.28
N VAL A 344 6.47 -25.14 -7.12
CA VAL A 344 7.68 -24.39 -6.74
C VAL A 344 8.85 -24.76 -7.65
N ALA A 345 9.05 -26.05 -7.91
CA ALA A 345 10.08 -26.54 -8.83
C ALA A 345 9.83 -26.06 -10.26
N TYR A 346 8.58 -26.02 -10.72
CA TYR A 346 8.21 -25.50 -12.05
C TYR A 346 8.65 -24.05 -12.23
N VAL A 347 8.32 -23.16 -11.28
CA VAL A 347 8.70 -21.73 -11.38
C VAL A 347 10.20 -21.52 -11.13
N GLN A 348 10.82 -22.30 -10.24
CA GLN A 348 12.28 -22.29 -10.05
C GLN A 348 13.01 -22.61 -11.36
N ASN A 349 12.58 -23.67 -12.06
CA ASN A 349 13.15 -24.08 -13.35
C ASN A 349 12.91 -23.06 -14.48
N ALA A 350 11.91 -22.17 -14.34
CA ALA A 350 11.71 -21.04 -15.24
C ALA A 350 12.62 -19.83 -14.93
N GLY A 351 13.37 -19.85 -13.82
CA GLY A 351 14.29 -18.77 -13.41
C GLY A 351 13.79 -17.89 -12.25
N VAL A 352 12.71 -18.28 -11.56
CA VAL A 352 12.19 -17.53 -10.40
C VAL A 352 13.08 -17.69 -9.17
N SER A 353 13.43 -16.58 -8.52
CA SER A 353 14.31 -16.55 -7.35
C SER A 353 13.56 -16.41 -6.01
N ALA A 354 12.30 -15.98 -6.03
CA ALA A 354 11.44 -15.88 -4.85
C ALA A 354 9.98 -16.19 -5.18
N ILE A 355 9.17 -16.56 -4.21
CA ILE A 355 7.73 -16.81 -4.40
C ILE A 355 6.90 -16.09 -3.36
N LEU A 356 5.73 -15.57 -3.75
CA LEU A 356 4.77 -14.96 -2.83
C LEU A 356 3.56 -15.88 -2.67
N VAL A 357 3.37 -16.39 -1.46
CA VAL A 357 2.41 -17.47 -1.18
C VAL A 357 1.59 -17.17 0.08
N GLY A 358 0.28 -17.33 -0.03
CA GLY A 358 -0.67 -17.09 1.06
C GLY A 358 -1.83 -18.07 1.12
N GLU A 359 -2.57 -18.26 0.01
CA GLU A 359 -3.83 -19.05 0.00
C GLU A 359 -3.62 -20.53 0.39
N SER A 360 -2.49 -21.14 0.00
CA SER A 360 -2.13 -22.53 0.33
C SER A 360 -1.69 -22.72 1.78
N LEU A 361 -1.08 -21.70 2.39
CA LEU A 361 -0.53 -21.73 3.75
C LEU A 361 -1.58 -21.34 4.80
N VAL A 362 -2.28 -20.22 4.63
CA VAL A 362 -3.14 -19.62 5.67
C VAL A 362 -4.39 -20.46 6.01
N LYS A 363 -4.81 -21.32 5.07
CA LYS A 363 -5.91 -22.28 5.23
C LYS A 363 -5.53 -23.51 6.05
N GLN A 364 -4.25 -23.79 6.24
CA GLN A 364 -3.79 -24.92 7.03
C GLN A 364 -3.95 -24.60 8.52
N GLU A 365 -4.17 -25.62 9.35
CA GLU A 365 -4.27 -25.48 10.80
C GLU A 365 -3.04 -24.74 11.37
N ASN A 366 -1.84 -25.17 10.93
CA ASN A 366 -0.55 -24.59 11.28
C ASN A 366 0.16 -23.97 10.04
N PRO A 367 -0.06 -22.68 9.71
CA PRO A 367 0.47 -22.07 8.48
C PRO A 367 2.00 -22.09 8.35
N GLY A 368 2.73 -21.97 9.46
CA GLY A 368 4.20 -22.07 9.45
C GLY A 368 4.68 -23.47 9.07
N GLN A 369 4.12 -24.52 9.67
CA GLN A 369 4.49 -25.92 9.37
C GLN A 369 4.13 -26.31 7.93
N ALA A 370 3.11 -25.69 7.35
CA ALA A 370 2.73 -25.90 5.95
C ALA A 370 3.82 -25.49 4.94
N ILE A 371 4.78 -24.64 5.33
CA ILE A 371 5.92 -24.27 4.48
C ILE A 371 6.75 -25.49 4.11
N ALA A 372 6.98 -26.42 5.05
CA ALA A 372 7.71 -27.66 4.76
C ALA A 372 7.00 -28.52 3.69
N GLY A 373 5.66 -28.57 3.73
CA GLY A 373 4.85 -29.25 2.72
C GLY A 373 4.88 -28.57 1.35
N LEU A 374 4.97 -27.23 1.29
CA LEU A 374 5.10 -26.46 0.06
C LEU A 374 6.45 -26.68 -0.65
N TYR A 375 7.53 -26.89 0.12
CA TYR A 375 8.88 -27.09 -0.43
C TYR A 375 9.33 -28.56 -0.48
N GLY A 376 8.58 -29.49 0.13
CA GLY A 376 8.97 -30.89 0.29
C GLY A 376 10.12 -31.12 1.28
N LYS A 377 10.54 -30.07 2.00
CA LYS A 377 11.64 -30.02 2.97
C LYS A 377 11.48 -28.81 3.88
N ASP A 378 12.07 -28.86 5.07
CA ASP A 378 12.20 -27.67 5.93
C ASP A 378 13.11 -26.61 5.27
N LEU A 379 12.79 -25.34 5.48
CA LEU A 379 13.64 -24.21 5.10
C LEU A 379 14.55 -23.78 6.25
N LEU A 380 15.81 -23.49 5.92
CA LEU A 380 16.77 -22.91 6.85
C LEU A 380 16.49 -21.42 7.05
N HIS A 381 16.43 -20.99 8.31
CA HIS A 381 16.20 -19.61 8.77
C HIS A 381 17.49 -18.77 8.86
#